data_AF-A0A7V5UKP9-F1
#
_entry.id   AF-A0A7V5UKP9-F1
#
_cell.length_a   1.000
_cell.length_b   1.000
_cell.length_c   1.000
_cell.angle_alpha   90.00
_cell.angle_beta   90.00
_cell.angle_gamma   90.00
#
_symmetry.space_group_name_H-M   'P 1'
#
loop_
_entity.id
_entity.type
_entity.pdbx_description
1 polymer ?
#
loop_
_entity_poly.entity_id
_entity_poly.type
_entity_poly.pdbx_seq_one_letter_code
_entity_poly.pdbx_strand_id
1 'polypeptide(L)'
;MIDDDQAAKELEDFAEKLVRRLVRRYGLNWGSHRREDVQYDLFVAGWEDWRETGNLGFARQRMSSRSVNVIRDESSRRQREPIPESDCRRSDDEESSGVDRYGSYVDDPAKAMIEAEEIDRLTRRLTDRQRRILRFRYAGLTHAQIGEEMGVPVRTIQREWSRIQKEMENV
;
A
#
# COMPACT_ATOMS: atom_id res chain seq x y z
N MET A 1 27.45 2.89 -20.27
CA MET A 1 26.56 3.95 -19.77
C MET A 1 25.23 3.73 -20.46
N ILE A 2 24.14 3.65 -19.71
CA ILE A 2 22.80 3.53 -20.32
C ILE A 2 22.46 4.91 -20.86
N ASP A 3 21.94 4.99 -22.09
CA ASP A 3 21.50 6.27 -22.65
C ASP A 3 20.17 6.72 -22.03
N ASP A 4 19.88 8.01 -22.17
CA ASP A 4 18.70 8.65 -21.59
C ASP A 4 17.40 7.99 -22.06
N ASP A 5 17.32 7.61 -23.34
CA ASP A 5 16.12 7.02 -23.95
C ASP A 5 15.84 5.61 -23.38
N GLN A 6 16.88 4.80 -23.23
CA GLN A 6 16.80 3.46 -22.64
C GLN A 6 16.47 3.53 -21.16
N ALA A 7 17.06 4.48 -20.43
CA ALA A 7 16.73 4.70 -19.02
C ALA A 7 15.27 5.15 -18.84
N ALA A 8 14.79 6.07 -19.67
CA ALA A 8 13.41 6.54 -19.66
C ALA A 8 12.43 5.37 -19.91
N LYS A 9 12.68 4.57 -20.94
CA LYS A 9 11.85 3.40 -21.26
C LYS A 9 11.81 2.38 -20.12
N GLU A 10 12.96 2.09 -19.50
CA GLU A 10 13.01 1.15 -18.37
C GLU A 10 12.25 1.64 -17.13
N LEU A 11 12.26 2.95 -16.88
CA LEU A 11 11.51 3.55 -15.78
C LEU A 11 10.03 3.61 -16.09
N GLU A 12 9.63 3.89 -17.34
CA GLU A 12 8.23 3.87 -17.75
C GLU A 12 7.62 2.46 -17.62
N ASP A 13 8.30 1.44 -18.14
CA ASP A 13 7.90 0.03 -17.99
C ASP A 13 7.79 -0.37 -16.51
N PHE A 14 8.68 0.16 -15.67
CA PHE A 14 8.65 -0.10 -14.23
C PHE A 14 7.48 0.60 -13.54
N ALA A 15 7.18 1.85 -13.91
CA ALA A 15 6.03 2.61 -13.42
C ALA A 15 4.73 1.87 -13.73
N GLU A 16 4.54 1.44 -14.99
CA GLU A 16 3.36 0.70 -15.44
C GLU A 16 3.18 -0.60 -14.62
N LYS A 17 4.25 -1.38 -14.45
CA LYS A 17 4.24 -2.61 -13.64
C LYS A 17 3.88 -2.33 -12.17
N LEU A 18 4.36 -1.23 -11.60
CA LEU A 18 3.99 -0.81 -10.26
C LEU A 18 2.50 -0.48 -10.17
N VAL A 19 1.97 0.36 -11.07
CA VAL A 19 0.53 0.72 -11.08
C VAL A 19 -0.35 -0.53 -11.23
N ARG A 20 -0.02 -1.43 -12.17
CA ARG A 20 -0.73 -2.71 -12.34
C ARG A 20 -0.72 -3.54 -11.05
N ARG A 21 0.42 -3.59 -10.36
CA ARG A 21 0.56 -4.30 -9.08
C ARG A 21 -0.30 -3.65 -7.99
N LEU A 22 -0.31 -2.33 -7.89
CA LEU A 22 -1.13 -1.60 -6.90
C LEU A 22 -2.62 -1.87 -7.13
N VAL A 23 -3.08 -1.71 -8.37
CA VAL A 23 -4.48 -1.97 -8.75
C VAL A 23 -4.90 -3.38 -8.36
N ARG A 24 -4.09 -4.38 -8.71
CA ARG A 24 -4.38 -5.79 -8.40
C ARG A 24 -4.33 -6.09 -6.90
N ARG A 25 -3.32 -5.57 -6.19
CA ARG A 25 -3.09 -5.89 -4.77
C ARG A 25 -4.13 -5.25 -3.85
N TYR A 26 -4.53 -4.01 -4.14
CA TYR A 26 -5.41 -3.23 -3.28
C TYR A 26 -6.87 -3.15 -3.79
N GLY A 27 -7.20 -3.88 -4.87
CA GLY A 27 -8.55 -3.90 -5.44
C GLY A 27 -9.03 -2.50 -5.88
N LEU A 28 -8.12 -1.68 -6.41
CA LEU A 28 -8.43 -0.29 -6.76
C LEU A 28 -9.18 -0.26 -8.10
N ASN A 29 -10.39 0.28 -8.11
CA ASN A 29 -11.15 0.47 -9.35
C ASN A 29 -10.77 1.78 -10.06
N TRP A 30 -9.49 1.95 -10.37
CA TRP A 30 -9.02 3.12 -11.13
C TRP A 30 -9.37 2.98 -12.61
N GLY A 31 -9.99 4.00 -13.18
CA GLY A 31 -10.15 4.15 -14.64
C GLY A 31 -8.82 4.42 -15.35
N SER A 32 -8.82 4.38 -16.70
CA SER A 32 -7.58 4.53 -17.50
C SER A 32 -6.80 5.80 -17.15
N HIS A 33 -7.48 6.95 -17.14
CA HIS A 33 -6.85 8.24 -16.83
C HIS A 33 -6.18 8.25 -15.47
N ARG A 34 -6.83 7.72 -14.43
CA ARG A 34 -6.24 7.69 -13.09
C ARG A 34 -4.99 6.79 -13.03
N ARG A 35 -4.96 5.71 -13.81
CA ARG A 35 -3.78 4.83 -13.89
C ARG A 35 -2.64 5.55 -14.62
N GLU A 36 -2.94 6.25 -15.71
CA GLU A 36 -1.97 7.05 -16.47
C GLU A 36 -1.39 8.19 -15.62
N ASP A 37 -2.22 8.92 -14.88
CA ASP A 37 -1.78 9.99 -13.97
C ASP A 37 -0.78 9.45 -12.92
N VAL A 38 -1.15 8.35 -12.26
CA VAL A 38 -0.28 7.74 -11.24
C VAL A 38 0.99 7.18 -11.88
N GLN A 39 0.90 6.59 -13.07
CA GLN A 39 2.08 6.11 -13.80
C GLN A 39 3.02 7.26 -14.11
N TYR A 40 2.50 8.39 -14.63
CA TYR A 40 3.28 9.58 -14.94
C TYR A 40 3.93 10.17 -13.68
N ASP A 41 3.17 10.31 -12.59
CA ASP A 41 3.69 10.80 -11.30
C ASP A 41 4.85 9.94 -10.77
N LEU A 42 4.72 8.62 -10.88
CA LEU A 42 5.79 7.70 -10.49
C LEU A 42 6.98 7.83 -11.43
N PHE A 43 6.77 7.85 -12.75
CA PHE A 43 7.82 7.99 -13.74
C PHE A 43 8.64 9.27 -13.52
N VAL A 44 7.99 10.43 -13.38
CA VAL A 44 8.67 11.71 -13.15
C VAL A 44 9.55 11.65 -11.90
N ALA A 45 9.03 11.09 -10.80
CA ALA A 45 9.79 10.95 -9.57
C ALA A 45 11.01 10.02 -9.71
N GLY A 46 10.93 8.98 -10.54
CA GLY A 46 12.06 8.12 -10.85
C GLY A 46 13.07 8.78 -11.80
N TRP A 47 12.57 9.53 -12.79
CA TRP A 47 13.39 10.20 -13.79
C TRP A 47 14.24 11.32 -13.18
N GLU A 48 13.67 12.13 -12.29
CA GLU A 48 14.42 13.16 -11.56
C GLU A 48 15.57 12.56 -10.75
N ASP A 49 15.30 11.49 -10.01
CA ASP A 49 16.29 10.78 -9.18
C ASP A 49 17.39 10.11 -10.04
N TRP A 50 17.01 9.58 -11.21
CA TRP A 50 17.96 9.04 -12.17
C TRP A 50 18.85 10.13 -12.78
N ARG A 51 18.29 11.29 -13.17
CA ARG A 51 19.10 12.40 -13.73
C ARG A 51 20.10 12.95 -12.72
N GLU A 52 19.77 12.91 -11.43
CA GLU A 52 20.66 13.35 -10.36
C GLU A 52 21.76 12.32 -10.08
N THR A 53 21.41 11.03 -10.00
CA THR A 53 22.32 9.98 -9.51
C THR A 53 22.98 9.15 -10.59
N GLY A 54 22.42 9.11 -11.80
CA GLY A 54 22.76 8.18 -12.88
C GLY A 54 22.44 6.71 -12.57
N ASN A 55 21.73 6.41 -11.47
CA ASN A 55 21.54 5.04 -10.98
C ASN A 55 20.07 4.59 -11.07
N LEU A 56 19.78 3.66 -11.98
CA LEU A 56 18.44 3.09 -12.15
C LEU A 56 17.88 2.41 -10.90
N GLY A 57 18.74 1.83 -10.05
CA GLY A 57 18.32 1.19 -8.81
C GLY A 57 17.70 2.18 -7.83
N PHE A 58 18.32 3.35 -7.66
CA PHE A 58 17.79 4.41 -6.80
C PHE A 58 16.50 5.01 -7.35
N ALA A 59 16.43 5.25 -8.66
CA ALA A 59 15.21 5.69 -9.31
C ALA A 59 14.04 4.71 -9.08
N ARG A 60 14.25 3.41 -9.27
CA ARG A 60 13.21 2.39 -9.01
C ARG A 60 12.81 2.32 -7.53
N GLN A 61 13.77 2.48 -6.62
CA GLN A 61 13.50 2.55 -5.19
C GLN A 61 12.65 3.78 -4.86
N ARG A 62 12.98 4.94 -5.44
CA ARG A 62 12.24 6.20 -5.28
C ARG A 62 10.80 6.07 -5.75
N MET A 63 10.58 5.48 -6.92
CA MET A 63 9.24 5.18 -7.45
C MET A 63 8.46 4.24 -6.52
N SER A 64 9.11 3.19 -6.02
CA SER A 64 8.49 2.26 -5.08
C SER A 64 8.07 2.96 -3.78
N SER A 65 8.93 3.82 -3.22
CA SER A 65 8.58 4.64 -2.05
C SER A 65 7.45 5.61 -2.34
N ARG A 66 7.41 6.23 -3.52
CA ARG A 66 6.34 7.17 -3.90
C ARG A 66 5.00 6.46 -4.09
N SER A 67 5.00 5.22 -4.59
CA SER A 67 3.78 4.42 -4.77
C SER A 67 3.02 4.17 -3.47
N VAL A 68 3.72 4.09 -2.33
CA VAL A 68 3.12 3.97 -1.01
C VAL A 68 2.33 5.24 -0.65
N ASN A 69 2.86 6.42 -0.98
CA ASN A 69 2.16 7.68 -0.74
C ASN A 69 0.89 7.77 -1.58
N VAL A 70 0.91 7.28 -2.83
CA VAL A 70 -0.29 7.22 -3.66
C VAL A 70 -1.40 6.40 -2.99
N ILE A 71 -1.06 5.25 -2.42
CA ILE A 71 -2.05 4.41 -1.70
C ILE A 71 -2.56 5.11 -0.44
N ARG A 72 -1.67 5.77 0.31
CA ARG A 72 -2.04 6.55 1.50
C ARG A 72 -2.99 7.69 1.14
N ASP A 73 -2.68 8.43 0.09
CA ASP A 73 -3.49 9.55 -0.40
C ASP A 73 -4.84 9.07 -0.92
N GLU A 74 -4.87 7.94 -1.63
CA GLU A 74 -6.11 7.33 -2.12
C GLU A 74 -7.02 6.90 -0.97
N SER A 75 -6.44 6.26 0.06
CA SER A 75 -7.17 5.88 1.27
C SER A 75 -7.73 7.11 1.99
N SER A 76 -6.95 8.19 2.03
CA SER A 76 -7.36 9.46 2.64
C SER A 76 -8.45 10.16 1.81
N ARG A 77 -8.39 10.08 0.48
CA ARG A 77 -9.42 10.62 -0.42
C ARG A 77 -10.75 9.93 -0.20
N ARG A 78 -10.78 8.59 -0.15
CA ARG A 78 -11.99 7.82 0.13
C ARG A 78 -12.63 8.16 1.47
N GLN A 79 -11.84 8.49 2.49
CA GLN A 79 -12.35 8.92 3.79
C GLN A 79 -12.91 10.35 3.81
N ARG A 80 -12.53 11.17 2.82
CA ARG A 80 -12.91 12.59 2.71
C ARG A 80 -13.92 12.85 1.60
N GLU A 81 -14.33 11.82 0.86
CA GLU A 81 -15.41 11.96 -0.10
C GLU A 81 -16.68 12.42 0.65
N PRO A 82 -17.29 13.55 0.24
CA PRO A 82 -18.48 14.03 0.90
C PRO A 82 -19.57 12.96 0.78
N ILE A 83 -20.14 12.58 1.92
CA ILE A 83 -21.29 11.69 1.97
C ILE A 83 -22.38 12.37 1.12
N PRO A 84 -22.86 11.72 0.04
CA PRO A 84 -23.86 12.34 -0.82
C PRO A 84 -25.10 12.69 0.01
N GLU A 85 -25.64 13.90 -0.18
CA GLU A 85 -26.78 14.44 0.61
C GLU A 85 -28.03 13.56 0.61
N SER A 86 -28.11 12.56 -0.29
CA SER A 86 -29.12 11.50 -0.27
C SER A 86 -29.14 10.67 1.02
N ASP A 87 -28.03 10.59 1.76
CA ASP A 87 -27.94 9.92 3.07
C ASP A 87 -28.16 10.89 4.26
N CYS A 88 -28.40 12.18 3.99
CA CYS A 88 -28.71 13.18 5.02
C CYS A 88 -30.22 13.33 5.25
N ARG A 89 -31.07 12.42 4.74
CA ARG A 89 -32.50 12.41 5.06
C ARG A 89 -32.74 11.81 6.44
N ARG A 90 -32.89 12.71 7.41
CA ARG A 90 -33.71 12.63 8.64
C ARG A 90 -34.06 11.21 9.11
N SER A 91 -33.40 10.82 10.20
CA SER A 91 -33.95 9.87 11.16
C SER A 91 -35.19 10.48 11.80
N ASP A 92 -36.35 10.20 11.25
CA ASP A 92 -37.62 10.21 11.97
C ASP A 92 -38.48 9.11 11.33
N ASP A 93 -38.62 8.01 12.07
CA ASP A 93 -39.61 6.94 11.92
C ASP A 93 -39.84 6.33 10.52
N GLU A 94 -39.33 5.11 10.28
CA GLU A 94 -40.15 3.99 9.81
C GLU A 94 -39.38 2.68 9.69
N GLU A 95 -39.97 1.66 10.30
CA GLU A 95 -39.64 0.25 10.25
C GLU A 95 -40.01 -0.32 8.87
N SER A 96 -39.04 -0.67 8.01
CA SER A 96 -39.29 -1.62 6.90
C SER A 96 -38.00 -2.17 6.27
N SER A 97 -37.71 -3.43 6.60
CA SER A 97 -37.41 -4.54 5.68
C SER A 97 -36.84 -4.21 4.28
N GLY A 98 -35.63 -4.69 3.99
CA GLY A 98 -35.10 -4.74 2.62
C GLY A 98 -33.60 -5.02 2.52
N VAL A 99 -33.15 -6.18 2.98
CA VAL A 99 -31.79 -6.68 2.83
C VAL A 99 -31.58 -7.20 1.40
N ASP A 100 -30.54 -6.74 0.69
CA ASP A 100 -29.49 -7.56 0.04
C ASP A 100 -28.60 -6.67 -0.86
N ARG A 101 -27.39 -6.31 -0.40
CA ARG A 101 -26.14 -7.07 -0.53
C ARG A 101 -25.59 -7.04 -1.97
N TYR A 102 -24.93 -5.93 -2.31
CA TYR A 102 -24.16 -5.78 -3.53
C TYR A 102 -22.88 -6.65 -3.43
N GLY A 103 -22.90 -7.79 -4.11
CA GLY A 103 -21.84 -8.79 -4.08
C GLY A 103 -20.56 -8.31 -4.75
N SER A 104 -19.54 -8.00 -3.93
CA SER A 104 -18.15 -8.02 -4.36
C SER A 104 -17.75 -9.49 -4.57
N TYR A 105 -17.56 -9.90 -5.82
CA TYR A 105 -16.95 -11.17 -6.17
C TYR A 105 -15.53 -11.21 -5.58
N VAL A 106 -15.39 -11.90 -4.46
CA VAL A 106 -14.10 -12.36 -3.94
C VAL A 106 -13.84 -13.67 -4.66
N ASP A 107 -12.83 -13.71 -5.54
CA ASP A 107 -12.55 -14.85 -6.42
C ASP A 107 -12.26 -16.18 -5.68
N ASP A 108 -12.08 -16.16 -4.36
CA ASP A 108 -12.14 -17.38 -3.53
C ASP A 108 -12.28 -16.99 -2.04
N PRO A 109 -13.48 -17.04 -1.44
CA PRO A 109 -13.66 -16.68 -0.04
C PRO A 109 -12.88 -17.61 0.91
N ALA A 110 -12.61 -18.85 0.49
CA ALA A 110 -11.83 -19.80 1.28
C ALA A 110 -10.36 -19.36 1.36
N LYS A 111 -9.79 -18.86 0.26
CA LYS A 111 -8.41 -18.39 0.22
C LYS A 111 -8.18 -17.13 1.06
N ALA A 112 -9.13 -16.19 1.02
CA ALA A 112 -9.08 -14.99 1.86
C ALA A 112 -9.22 -15.32 3.36
N MET A 113 -10.02 -16.33 3.72
CA MET A 113 -10.13 -16.82 5.10
C MET A 113 -8.85 -17.52 5.55
N ILE A 114 -8.24 -18.35 4.69
CA ILE A 114 -6.97 -19.04 5.01
C ILE A 114 -5.85 -18.03 5.24
N GLU A 115 -5.68 -17.04 4.36
CA GLU A 115 -4.66 -15.99 4.53
C GLU A 115 -4.92 -15.14 5.79
N ALA A 116 -6.18 -14.81 6.08
CA ALA A 116 -6.54 -14.05 7.29
C ALA A 116 -6.29 -14.85 8.59
N GLU A 117 -6.62 -16.14 8.60
CA GLU A 117 -6.43 -17.01 9.76
C GLU A 117 -4.95 -17.32 10.01
N GLU A 118 -4.15 -17.45 8.95
CA GLU A 118 -2.70 -17.64 9.01
C GLU A 118 -2.02 -16.37 9.53
N ILE A 119 -2.43 -15.19 9.05
CA ILE A 119 -1.99 -13.89 9.59
C ILE A 119 -2.40 -13.72 11.06
N ASP A 120 -3.61 -14.16 11.46
CA ASP A 120 -4.06 -14.06 12.85
C ASP A 120 -3.26 -15.01 13.77
N ARG A 121 -2.97 -16.24 13.34
CA ARG A 121 -2.08 -17.17 14.08
C ARG A 121 -0.67 -16.62 14.24
N LEU A 122 -0.10 -16.05 13.17
CA LEU A 122 1.23 -15.43 13.19
C LEU A 122 1.28 -14.22 14.12
N THR A 123 0.22 -13.40 14.14
CA THR A 123 0.20 -12.16 14.90
C THR A 123 -0.10 -12.35 16.40
N ARG A 124 -0.73 -13.46 16.81
CA ARG A 124 -0.96 -13.79 18.24
C ARG A 124 0.33 -14.02 19.03
N ARG A 125 1.40 -14.52 18.40
CA ARG A 125 2.71 -14.72 19.04
C ARG A 125 3.52 -13.42 19.16
N LEU A 126 3.14 -12.40 18.41
CA LEU A 126 3.81 -11.11 18.40
C LEU A 126 3.26 -10.19 19.49
N THR A 127 4.16 -9.47 20.14
CA THR A 127 3.80 -8.37 21.05
C THR A 127 3.07 -7.24 20.29
N ASP A 128 2.31 -6.40 20.99
CA ASP A 128 1.59 -5.28 20.36
C ASP A 128 2.53 -4.36 19.58
N ARG A 129 3.74 -4.15 20.10
CA ARG A 129 4.80 -3.37 19.45
C ARG A 129 5.24 -4.03 18.15
N GLN A 130 5.49 -5.34 18.15
CA GLN A 130 5.88 -6.08 16.96
C GLN A 130 4.77 -6.12 15.90
N ARG A 131 3.51 -6.28 16.32
CA ARG A 131 2.36 -6.18 15.40
C ARG A 131 2.29 -4.81 14.72
N ARG A 132 2.53 -3.73 15.47
CA ARG A 132 2.61 -2.37 14.89
C ARG A 132 3.76 -2.23 13.89
N ILE A 133 4.96 -2.71 14.24
CA ILE A 133 6.11 -2.71 13.32
C ILE A 133 5.79 -3.48 12.04
N LEU A 134 5.20 -4.67 12.18
CA LEU A 134 4.80 -5.52 11.05
C LEU A 134 3.80 -4.80 10.14
N ARG A 135 2.75 -4.18 10.71
CA ARG A 135 1.78 -3.38 9.96
C ARG A 135 2.44 -2.23 9.20
N PHE A 136 3.33 -1.48 9.84
CA PHE A 136 4.05 -0.40 9.16
C PHE A 136 4.99 -0.90 8.05
N ARG A 137 5.60 -2.09 8.23
CA ARG A 137 6.40 -2.73 7.18
C ARG A 137 5.58 -3.21 6.01
N TYR A 138 4.38 -3.76 6.24
CA TYR A 138 3.44 -4.07 5.16
C TYR A 138 2.89 -2.82 4.47
N ALA A 139 2.79 -1.72 5.20
CA ALA A 139 2.51 -0.40 4.65
C ALA A 139 3.73 0.23 3.94
N GLY A 140 4.88 -0.45 3.88
CA GLY A 140 6.06 -0.02 3.12
C GLY A 140 6.96 1.00 3.81
N LEU A 141 6.74 1.33 5.08
CA LEU A 141 7.59 2.27 5.81
C LEU A 141 8.99 1.69 6.02
N THR A 142 10.01 2.54 5.93
CA THR A 142 11.40 2.20 6.27
C THR A 142 11.58 2.11 7.78
N HIS A 143 12.63 1.41 8.24
CA HIS A 143 12.91 1.33 9.69
C HIS A 143 13.12 2.70 10.35
N ALA A 144 13.62 3.68 9.60
CA ALA A 144 13.78 5.06 10.07
C ALA A 144 12.42 5.72 10.32
N GLN A 145 11.53 5.66 9.34
CA GLN A 145 10.17 6.21 9.43
C GLN A 145 9.33 5.51 10.50
N ILE A 146 9.49 4.19 10.67
CA ILE A 146 8.83 3.44 11.74
C ILE A 146 9.34 3.90 13.11
N GLY A 147 10.65 4.14 13.23
CA GLY A 147 11.24 4.66 14.46
C GLY A 147 10.69 6.04 14.82
N GLU A 148 10.56 6.93 13.83
CA GLU A 148 9.96 8.24 13.96
C GLU A 148 8.48 8.15 14.40
N GLU A 149 7.67 7.36 13.69
CA GLU A 149 6.23 7.16 13.97
C GLU A 149 5.98 6.55 15.36
N MET A 150 6.87 5.68 15.83
CA MET A 150 6.74 4.98 17.11
C MET A 150 7.49 5.68 18.26
N GLY A 151 8.21 6.77 18.00
CA GLY A 151 9.04 7.45 19.00
C GLY A 151 10.17 6.58 19.56
N VAL A 152 10.76 5.69 18.75
CA VAL A 152 11.84 4.78 19.18
C VAL A 152 13.03 4.81 18.22
N PRO A 153 14.26 4.57 18.70
CA PRO A 153 15.44 4.54 17.83
C PRO A 153 15.34 3.47 16.72
N VAL A 154 15.88 3.78 15.55
CA VAL A 154 15.92 2.87 14.38
C VAL A 154 16.54 1.51 14.72
N ARG A 155 17.57 1.51 15.57
CA ARG A 155 18.24 0.28 16.04
C ARG A 155 17.30 -0.63 16.82
N THR A 156 16.35 -0.05 17.56
CA THR A 156 15.31 -0.81 18.28
C THR A 156 14.35 -1.47 17.29
N ILE A 157 13.94 -0.74 16.24
CA ILE A 157 13.09 -1.28 15.17
C ILE A 157 13.78 -2.44 14.45
N GLN A 158 15.05 -2.28 14.07
CA GLN A 158 15.83 -3.35 13.43
C GLN A 158 15.91 -4.61 14.28
N ARG A 159 16.19 -4.46 15.59
CA ARG A 159 16.25 -5.58 16.53
C ARG A 159 14.91 -6.29 16.67
N GLU A 160 13.80 -5.55 16.77
CA GLU A 160 12.47 -6.14 16.84
C GLU A 160 12.07 -6.80 15.52
N TRP A 161 12.46 -6.23 14.37
CA TRP A 161 12.23 -6.84 13.06
C TRP A 161 12.92 -8.19 12.91
N SER A 162 14.18 -8.33 13.34
CA SER A 162 14.88 -9.62 13.32
C SER A 162 14.20 -10.67 14.19
N ARG A 163 13.60 -10.27 15.32
CA ARG A 163 12.81 -11.18 16.18
C ARG A 163 11.53 -11.63 15.47
N ILE A 164 10.81 -10.69 14.85
CA ILE A 164 9.62 -11.01 14.05
C ILE A 164 9.96 -12.01 12.94
N GLN A 165 11.04 -11.79 12.19
CA GLN A 165 11.46 -12.71 11.12
C GLN A 165 11.74 -14.12 11.66
N LYS A 166 12.42 -14.24 12.80
CA LYS A 166 12.69 -15.52 13.44
C LYS A 166 11.42 -16.22 13.92
N GLU A 167 10.45 -15.48 14.46
CA GLU A 167 9.15 -16.02 14.87
C GLU A 167 8.32 -16.49 13.66
N MET A 168 8.43 -15.79 12.52
CA MET A 168 7.78 -16.20 11.27
C MET A 168 8.43 -17.42 10.61
N GLU A 169 9.73 -17.62 10.80
CA GLU A 169 10.49 -18.76 10.25
C GLU A 169 10.28 -20.07 11.05
N ASN A 170 9.85 -19.97 12.32
CA ASN A 170 9.56 -21.12 13.19
C ASN A 170 8.10 -21.61 13.11
N VAL A 171 7.37 -21.22 12.06
CA VAL A 171 5.96 -21.57 11.81
C VAL A 171 5.88 -22.41 10.55
#